data_AF-A0A4Z0V2R2-F1
#
_entry.id   AF-A0A4Z0V2R2-F1
#
_cell.length_a   1.000
_cell.length_b   1.000
_cell.length_c   1.000
_cell.angle_alpha   90.00
_cell.angle_beta   90.00
_cell.angle_gamma   90.00
#
_symmetry.space_group_name_H-M   'P 1'
#
loop_
_entity.id
_entity.type
_entity.pdbx_description
1 polymer ?
#
loop_
_entity_poly.entity_id
_entity_poly.type
_entity_poly.pdbx_seq_one_letter_code
_entity_poly.pdbx_strand_id
1 'polypeptide(L)'
;MTSEEKRRIAYCRIAVIGTIEFIDSIKAELKQLGFESIQIITSSDGMTMPSNVDVIAESVNEGSSCRSKDAIIPLILPFDFVNGAGAIVVMPGEGRDLLNKPNLRQWAANYMVGYCAFWNVEGCNWLRNSLTDIEKGVTNDTANKTAAYMSARIAANIAVGREVKHFPRFYQCKNLE
;
A
#
# COMPACT_ATOMS: atom_id res chain seq x y z
N MET A 1 -2.00 20.75 9.11
CA MET A 1 -0.87 19.95 9.63
C MET A 1 -0.09 20.82 10.59
N THR A 2 0.03 20.43 11.86
CA THR A 2 0.75 21.21 12.89
C THR A 2 2.26 21.08 12.71
N SER A 3 3.05 21.96 13.35
CA SER A 3 4.51 21.85 13.34
C SER A 3 5.01 20.54 13.94
N GLU A 4 4.31 20.04 14.97
CA GLU A 4 4.62 18.75 15.58
C GLU A 4 4.34 17.58 14.62
N GLU A 5 3.22 17.61 13.90
CA GLU A 5 2.91 16.61 12.88
C GLU A 5 3.96 16.58 11.77
N LYS A 6 4.39 17.74 11.28
CA LYS A 6 5.47 17.84 10.27
C LYS A 6 6.77 17.23 10.79
N ARG A 7 7.13 17.53 12.05
CA ARG A 7 8.33 16.99 12.71
C ARG A 7 8.27 15.47 12.83
N ARG A 8 7.12 14.90 13.20
CA ARG A 8 6.93 13.44 13.28
C ARG A 8 7.06 12.76 11.92
N ILE A 9 6.53 13.38 10.86
CA ILE A 9 6.67 12.87 9.49
C ILE A 9 8.15 12.87 9.06
N ALA A 10 8.87 13.97 9.32
CA ALA A 10 10.29 14.08 8.97
C ALA A 10 11.15 12.99 9.66
N TYR A 11 10.90 12.73 10.94
CA TYR A 11 11.62 11.71 11.70
C TYR A 11 11.16 10.27 11.47
N CYS A 12 10.02 10.06 10.81
CA CYS A 12 9.53 8.72 10.53
C CYS A 12 10.42 8.04 9.49
N ARG A 13 10.93 6.85 9.83
CA ARG A 13 11.77 6.03 8.96
C ARG A 13 10.86 5.06 8.23
N ILE A 14 10.78 5.19 6.91
CA ILE A 14 9.94 4.33 6.07
C ILE A 14 10.81 3.47 5.17
N ALA A 15 10.49 2.18 5.07
CA ALA A 15 11.02 1.31 4.02
C ALA A 15 10.00 1.17 2.89
N VAL A 16 10.49 1.23 1.66
CA VAL A 16 9.71 1.01 0.45
C VAL A 16 10.27 -0.21 -0.27
N ILE A 17 9.39 -1.19 -0.50
CA ILE A 17 9.69 -2.44 -1.21
C ILE A 17 8.74 -2.54 -2.41
N GLY A 18 9.25 -2.82 -3.60
CA GLY A 18 8.42 -2.99 -4.79
C GLY A 18 9.19 -2.88 -6.10
N THR A 19 8.46 -2.69 -7.20
CA THR A 19 9.07 -2.40 -8.50
C THR A 19 9.66 -0.99 -8.54
N ILE A 20 10.52 -0.73 -9.52
CA ILE A 20 11.16 0.58 -9.71
C ILE A 20 10.08 1.65 -9.92
N GLU A 21 9.05 1.37 -10.72
CA GLU A 21 7.97 2.31 -11.04
C GLU A 21 7.17 2.70 -9.78
N PHE A 22 6.88 1.72 -8.93
CA PHE A 22 6.21 1.97 -7.65
C PHE A 22 7.11 2.76 -6.70
N ILE A 23 8.38 2.36 -6.57
CA ILE A 23 9.37 3.01 -5.71
C ILE A 23 9.53 4.49 -6.08
N ASP A 24 9.66 4.81 -7.37
CA ASP A 24 9.83 6.18 -7.83
C ASP A 24 8.59 7.03 -7.54
N SER A 25 7.40 6.46 -7.79
CA SER A 25 6.12 7.12 -7.52
C SER A 25 5.93 7.43 -6.03
N ILE A 26 6.08 6.44 -5.15
CA ILE A 26 5.86 6.64 -3.72
C ILE A 26 6.95 7.52 -3.09
N LYS A 27 8.20 7.43 -3.57
CA LYS A 27 9.29 8.28 -3.10
C LYS A 27 9.00 9.76 -3.37
N ALA A 28 8.45 10.08 -4.55
CA ALA A 28 8.04 11.45 -4.86
C ALA A 28 6.96 11.93 -3.88
N GLU A 29 5.92 11.13 -3.65
CA GLU A 29 4.82 11.45 -2.74
C GLU A 29 5.26 11.59 -1.27
N LEU A 30 6.11 10.69 -0.79
CA LEU A 30 6.68 10.75 0.57
C LEU A 30 7.52 12.01 0.78
N LYS A 31 8.36 12.38 -0.20
CA LYS A 31 9.14 13.62 -0.14
C LYS A 31 8.24 14.86 -0.11
N GLN A 32 7.17 14.89 -0.90
CA GLN A 32 6.20 16.00 -0.86
C GLN A 32 5.51 16.14 0.50
N LEU A 33 5.32 15.02 1.22
CA LEU A 33 4.75 14.99 2.57
C LEU A 33 5.76 15.37 3.66
N GLY A 34 7.05 15.44 3.34
CA GLY A 34 8.12 15.84 4.25
C GLY A 34 8.85 14.68 4.93
N PHE A 35 8.74 13.45 4.42
CA PHE A 35 9.57 12.33 4.90
C PHE A 35 11.03 12.53 4.51
N GLU A 36 11.95 12.42 5.47
CA GLU A 36 13.39 12.59 5.24
C GLU A 36 14.14 11.24 5.19
N SER A 37 13.68 10.23 5.95
CA SER A 37 14.32 8.92 6.04
C SER A 37 13.54 7.87 5.26
N ILE A 38 13.88 7.71 3.98
CA ILE A 38 13.26 6.73 3.06
C ILE A 38 14.31 5.69 2.66
N GLN A 39 14.14 4.46 3.14
CA GLN A 39 14.94 3.30 2.74
C GLN A 39 14.28 2.60 1.55
N ILE A 40 15.05 2.31 0.50
CA ILE A 40 14.57 1.61 -0.69
C ILE A 40 15.16 0.21 -0.67
N ILE A 41 14.31 -0.80 -0.81
CA ILE A 41 14.70 -2.20 -0.88
C ILE A 41 14.12 -2.78 -2.16
N THR A 42 15.01 -3.14 -3.07
CA THR A 42 14.66 -3.72 -4.36
C THR A 42 14.56 -5.25 -4.27
N SER A 43 13.99 -5.87 -5.29
CA SER A 43 13.90 -7.32 -5.42
C SER A 43 15.27 -8.02 -5.47
N SER A 44 16.31 -7.30 -5.91
CA SER A 44 17.69 -7.80 -6.01
C SER A 44 18.47 -7.68 -4.69
N ASP A 45 18.03 -6.82 -3.78
CA ASP A 45 18.58 -6.78 -2.43
C ASP A 45 18.09 -8.04 -1.72
N GLY A 46 19.01 -8.86 -1.20
CA GLY A 46 18.72 -10.16 -0.58
C GLY A 46 17.66 -10.11 0.53
N MET A 47 17.41 -11.23 1.22
CA MET A 47 16.44 -11.33 2.33
C MET A 47 16.87 -10.56 3.60
N THR A 48 17.28 -9.31 3.47
CA THR A 48 17.61 -8.44 4.60
C THR A 48 16.38 -7.60 4.91
N MET A 49 15.67 -7.97 5.98
CA MET A 49 14.60 -7.13 6.49
C MET A 49 15.14 -5.75 6.86
N PRO A 50 14.40 -4.67 6.56
CA PRO A 50 14.81 -3.33 6.97
C PRO A 50 15.02 -3.29 8.49
N SER A 51 16.21 -2.89 8.91
CA SER A 51 16.47 -2.59 10.32
C SER A 51 16.16 -1.11 10.58
N ASN A 52 15.74 -0.79 11.81
CA ASN A 52 15.49 0.60 12.23
C ASN A 52 14.47 1.35 11.35
N VAL A 53 13.32 0.71 11.09
CA VAL A 53 12.21 1.29 10.32
C VAL A 53 10.95 1.33 11.17
N ASP A 54 10.16 2.39 10.99
CA ASP A 54 8.91 2.63 11.73
C ASP A 54 7.69 2.16 10.94
N VAL A 55 7.72 2.20 9.61
CA VAL A 55 6.64 1.75 8.71
C VAL A 55 7.22 1.12 7.44
N ILE A 56 6.58 0.07 6.93
CA ILE A 56 6.92 -0.53 5.64
C ILE A 56 5.77 -0.29 4.65
N ALA A 57 6.09 0.16 3.43
CA ALA A 57 5.19 0.11 2.29
C ALA A 57 5.72 -0.91 1.28
N GLU A 58 4.97 -1.98 1.05
CA GLU A 58 5.39 -3.09 0.20
C GLU A 58 4.37 -3.36 -0.91
N SER A 59 4.74 -3.02 -2.14
CA SER A 59 3.98 -3.42 -3.32
C SER A 59 4.27 -4.88 -3.64
N VAL A 60 3.22 -5.69 -3.61
CA VAL A 60 3.28 -7.13 -3.90
C VAL A 60 2.77 -7.36 -5.32
N ASN A 61 3.65 -7.86 -6.18
CA ASN A 61 3.31 -8.18 -7.57
C ASN A 61 2.61 -9.54 -7.68
N GLU A 62 2.08 -9.80 -8.87
CA GLU A 62 1.48 -11.09 -9.19
C GLU A 62 2.47 -12.25 -9.00
N GLY A 63 1.99 -13.36 -8.43
CA GLY A 63 2.81 -14.53 -8.10
C GLY A 63 3.77 -14.36 -6.93
N SER A 64 3.93 -13.16 -6.36
CA SER A 64 4.78 -12.91 -5.19
C SER A 64 4.01 -12.97 -3.87
N SER A 65 4.67 -13.46 -2.82
CA SER A 65 4.22 -13.32 -1.44
C SER A 65 4.81 -12.07 -0.80
N CYS A 66 4.17 -11.55 0.23
CA CYS A 66 4.73 -10.47 1.04
C CYS A 66 6.06 -10.91 1.70
N ARG A 67 7.13 -10.17 1.44
CA ARG A 67 8.47 -10.30 2.03
C ARG A 67 8.46 -9.89 3.50
N SER A 68 7.73 -8.84 3.85
CA SER A 68 7.69 -8.27 5.20
C SER A 68 6.68 -8.94 6.13
N LYS A 69 6.29 -10.19 5.85
CA LYS A 69 5.24 -10.90 6.59
C LYS A 69 5.54 -11.02 8.09
N ASP A 70 6.81 -11.17 8.45
CA ASP A 70 7.29 -11.34 9.82
C ASP A 70 7.63 -10.00 10.51
N ALA A 71 7.45 -8.86 9.84
CA ALA A 71 7.77 -7.55 10.40
C ALA A 71 6.82 -7.17 11.54
N ILE A 72 7.34 -6.84 12.72
CA ILE A 72 6.52 -6.44 13.89
C ILE A 72 6.13 -4.95 13.92
N ILE A 73 6.21 -4.27 12.77
CA ILE A 73 5.88 -2.86 12.57
C ILE A 73 4.70 -2.73 11.58
N PRO A 74 4.04 -1.56 11.49
CA PRO A 74 2.99 -1.32 10.51
C PRO A 74 3.44 -1.62 9.08
N LEU A 75 2.60 -2.36 8.36
CA LEU A 75 2.82 -2.74 6.97
C LEU A 75 1.67 -2.22 6.11
N ILE A 76 2.00 -1.46 5.07
CA ILE A 76 1.07 -0.95 4.06
C ILE A 76 1.26 -1.78 2.80
N LEU A 77 0.20 -2.45 2.37
CA LEU A 77 0.14 -3.24 1.15
C LEU A 77 -0.73 -2.53 0.12
N PRO A 78 -0.14 -1.72 -0.77
CA PRO A 78 -0.86 -1.14 -1.89
C PRO A 78 -1.03 -2.14 -3.03
N PHE A 79 -2.11 -1.95 -3.78
CA PHE A 79 -2.45 -2.74 -4.94
C PHE A 79 -2.91 -1.82 -6.07
N ASP A 80 -2.28 -1.94 -7.23
CA ASP A 80 -2.81 -1.46 -8.49
C ASP A 80 -3.97 -2.38 -8.91
N PHE A 81 -5.17 -1.84 -9.09
CA PHE A 81 -6.37 -2.55 -9.54
C PHE A 81 -6.84 -2.10 -10.93
N VAL A 82 -5.90 -1.73 -11.80
CA VAL A 82 -6.08 -1.35 -13.21
C VAL A 82 -6.79 0.00 -13.39
N ASN A 83 -8.04 0.11 -12.93
CA ASN A 83 -8.86 1.33 -13.03
C ASN A 83 -8.81 2.19 -11.75
N GLY A 84 -8.06 1.74 -10.75
CA GLY A 84 -7.93 2.36 -9.44
C GLY A 84 -6.89 1.63 -8.62
N ALA A 85 -6.79 1.97 -7.35
CA ALA A 85 -5.90 1.30 -6.41
C ALA A 85 -6.59 0.96 -5.10
N GLY A 86 -6.04 -0.02 -4.41
CA GLY A 86 -6.41 -0.40 -3.05
C GLY A 86 -5.21 -0.38 -2.12
N ALA A 87 -5.48 -0.37 -0.81
CA ALA A 87 -4.47 -0.63 0.21
C ALA A 87 -5.08 -1.40 1.37
N ILE A 88 -4.29 -2.33 1.91
CA ILE A 88 -4.53 -2.98 3.21
C ILE A 88 -3.43 -2.54 4.15
N VAL A 89 -3.78 -2.21 5.39
CA VAL A 89 -2.80 -1.86 6.43
C VAL A 89 -2.86 -2.94 7.49
N VAL A 90 -1.71 -3.54 7.78
CA VAL A 90 -1.55 -4.55 8.82
C VAL A 90 -0.77 -3.93 9.96
N MET A 91 -1.42 -3.72 11.09
CA MET A 91 -0.78 -3.18 12.28
C MET A 91 -0.02 -4.29 13.06
N PRO A 92 0.94 -3.91 13.91
CA PRO A 92 1.56 -4.85 14.84
C PRO A 92 0.51 -5.55 15.71
N GLY A 93 0.63 -6.87 15.88
CA GLY A 93 -0.29 -7.67 16.70
C GLY A 93 -1.59 -8.12 16.03
N GLU A 94 -1.86 -7.71 14.79
CA GLU A 94 -3.02 -8.20 14.02
C GLU A 94 -2.79 -9.59 13.41
N GLY A 95 -3.89 -10.27 13.04
CA GLY A 95 -3.83 -11.53 12.30
C GLY A 95 -3.19 -11.36 10.93
N ARG A 96 -2.09 -12.07 10.69
CA ARG A 96 -1.23 -11.94 9.49
C ARG A 96 -1.47 -13.02 8.43
N ASP A 97 -2.53 -13.81 8.57
CA ASP A 97 -2.84 -14.92 7.67
C ASP A 97 -2.99 -14.49 6.21
N LEU A 98 -3.43 -13.24 5.98
CA LEU A 98 -3.53 -12.67 4.64
C LEU A 98 -2.17 -12.58 3.94
N LEU A 99 -1.08 -12.36 4.67
CA LEU A 99 0.27 -12.18 4.10
C LEU A 99 0.82 -13.46 3.45
N ASN A 100 0.23 -14.61 3.81
CA ASN A 100 0.57 -15.91 3.27
C ASN A 100 -0.34 -16.34 2.10
N LYS A 101 -1.30 -15.49 1.67
CA LYS A 101 -2.17 -15.84 0.54
C LYS A 101 -1.38 -15.81 -0.77
N PRO A 102 -1.52 -16.85 -1.62
CA PRO A 102 -0.97 -16.80 -2.96
C PRO A 102 -1.68 -15.71 -3.77
N ASN A 103 -0.98 -15.12 -4.73
CA ASN A 103 -1.50 -14.06 -5.60
C ASN A 103 -2.19 -12.95 -4.79
N LEU A 104 -1.48 -12.38 -3.82
CA LEU A 104 -2.05 -11.48 -2.82
C LEU A 104 -2.84 -10.31 -3.44
N ARG A 105 -2.40 -9.79 -4.59
CA ARG A 105 -3.11 -8.78 -5.38
C ARG A 105 -4.52 -9.25 -5.80
N GLN A 106 -4.63 -10.43 -6.40
CA GLN A 106 -5.91 -11.00 -6.82
C GLN A 106 -6.79 -11.34 -5.62
N TRP A 107 -6.20 -11.88 -4.55
CA TRP A 107 -6.91 -12.16 -3.30
C TRP A 107 -7.49 -10.86 -2.70
N ALA A 108 -6.68 -9.81 -2.62
CA ALA A 108 -7.11 -8.50 -2.11
C ALA A 108 -8.22 -7.89 -2.96
N ALA A 109 -8.13 -7.98 -4.29
CA ALA A 109 -9.17 -7.50 -5.20
C ALA A 109 -10.51 -8.22 -4.94
N ASN A 110 -10.50 -9.55 -4.88
CA ASN A 110 -11.70 -10.35 -4.59
C ASN A 110 -12.29 -10.03 -3.21
N TYR A 111 -11.44 -9.92 -2.19
CA TYR A 111 -11.84 -9.54 -0.85
C TYR A 111 -12.52 -8.16 -0.83
N MET A 112 -11.91 -7.16 -1.47
CA MET A 112 -12.45 -5.80 -1.50
C MET A 112 -13.75 -5.71 -2.31
N VAL A 113 -13.89 -6.44 -3.42
CA VAL A 113 -15.17 -6.53 -4.15
C VAL A 113 -16.26 -7.15 -3.27
N GLY A 114 -15.95 -8.25 -2.58
CA GLY A 114 -16.88 -8.90 -1.64
C GLY A 114 -17.29 -7.97 -0.50
N TYR A 115 -16.33 -7.25 0.09
CA TYR A 115 -16.59 -6.24 1.11
C TYR A 115 -17.54 -5.15 0.61
N CYS A 116 -17.30 -4.61 -0.60
CA CYS A 116 -18.13 -3.57 -1.16
C CYS A 116 -19.56 -4.06 -1.43
N ALA A 117 -19.71 -5.28 -1.94
CA ALA A 117 -21.01 -5.88 -2.18
C ALA A 117 -21.77 -6.14 -0.88
N PHE A 118 -21.09 -6.65 0.15
CA PHE A 118 -21.70 -6.93 1.46
C PHE A 118 -22.18 -5.66 2.17
N TRP A 119 -21.36 -4.60 2.16
CA TRP A 119 -21.69 -3.33 2.82
C TRP A 119 -22.41 -2.31 1.93
N ASN A 120 -22.77 -2.70 0.70
CA ASN A 120 -23.39 -1.82 -0.30
C ASN A 120 -22.63 -0.49 -0.48
N VAL A 121 -21.31 -0.56 -0.63
CA VAL A 121 -20.46 0.63 -0.80
C VAL A 121 -20.71 1.22 -2.19
N GLU A 122 -21.16 2.47 -2.25
CA GLU A 122 -21.39 3.15 -3.53
C GLU A 122 -20.09 3.44 -4.29
N GLY A 123 -20.19 3.49 -5.63
CA GLY A 123 -19.06 3.88 -6.49
C GLY A 123 -17.94 2.85 -6.62
N CYS A 124 -18.09 1.62 -6.13
CA CYS A 124 -17.08 0.56 -6.20
C CYS A 124 -17.19 -0.35 -7.44
N ASN A 125 -18.20 -0.14 -8.31
CA ASN A 125 -18.48 -1.04 -9.44
C ASN A 125 -17.29 -1.20 -10.40
N TRP A 126 -16.43 -0.18 -10.50
CA TRP A 126 -15.21 -0.23 -11.30
C TRP A 126 -14.27 -1.35 -10.85
N LEU A 127 -14.18 -1.64 -9.54
CA LEU A 127 -13.29 -2.67 -9.00
C LEU A 127 -13.76 -4.06 -9.44
N ARG A 128 -15.08 -4.29 -9.42
CA ARG A 128 -15.69 -5.52 -9.93
C ARG A 128 -15.40 -5.68 -11.42
N ASN A 129 -15.51 -4.62 -12.20
CA ASN A 129 -15.23 -4.65 -13.64
C ASN A 129 -13.75 -4.92 -13.95
N SER A 130 -12.84 -4.51 -13.06
CA SER A 130 -11.40 -4.74 -13.18
C SER A 130 -10.96 -6.16 -12.81
N LEU A 131 -11.81 -7.00 -12.20
CA LEU A 131 -11.41 -8.33 -11.71
C LEU A 131 -10.79 -9.19 -12.82
N THR A 132 -11.45 -9.30 -13.97
CA THR A 132 -10.94 -10.12 -15.09
C THR A 132 -9.55 -9.68 -15.56
N ASP A 133 -9.26 -8.38 -15.55
CA ASP A 133 -7.95 -7.85 -15.95
C ASP A 133 -6.90 -8.07 -14.86
N ILE A 134 -7.28 -7.94 -13.58
CA ILE A 134 -6.42 -8.25 -12.44
C ILE A 134 -6.04 -9.74 -12.44
N GLU A 135 -6.97 -10.64 -12.77
CA GLU A 135 -6.75 -12.09 -12.89
C GLU A 135 -5.81 -12.48 -14.04
N LYS A 136 -5.70 -11.61 -15.06
CA LYS A 136 -4.77 -11.77 -16.18
C LYS A 136 -3.43 -11.06 -15.94
N GLY A 137 -3.22 -10.49 -14.74
CA GLY A 137 -1.98 -9.79 -14.42
C GLY A 137 -1.85 -8.39 -15.00
N VAL A 138 -2.91 -7.83 -15.58
CA VAL A 138 -2.85 -6.49 -16.18
C VAL A 138 -2.52 -5.46 -15.10
N THR A 139 -1.56 -4.57 -15.37
CA THR A 139 -1.19 -3.44 -14.52
C THR A 139 -1.41 -2.12 -15.26
N ASN A 140 -1.49 -1.02 -14.53
CA ASN A 140 -1.70 0.31 -15.08
C ASN A 140 -0.88 1.36 -14.33
N ASP A 141 -0.09 2.16 -15.05
CA ASP A 141 0.77 3.19 -14.48
C ASP A 141 -0.01 4.23 -13.62
N THR A 142 -1.21 4.60 -14.03
CA THR A 142 -2.05 5.55 -13.27
C THR A 142 -2.55 4.92 -11.97
N ALA A 143 -2.94 3.65 -12.01
CA ALA A 143 -3.31 2.91 -10.81
C ALA A 143 -2.11 2.71 -9.88
N ASN A 144 -0.93 2.45 -10.41
CA ASN A 144 0.31 2.37 -9.64
C ASN A 144 0.62 3.68 -8.91
N LYS A 145 0.54 4.82 -9.61
CA LYS A 145 0.65 6.17 -9.02
C LYS A 145 -0.42 6.42 -7.95
N THR A 146 -1.65 5.95 -8.18
CA THR A 146 -2.73 6.03 -7.20
C THR A 146 -2.40 5.25 -5.93
N ALA A 147 -1.89 4.03 -6.07
CA ALA A 147 -1.42 3.18 -4.98
C ALA A 147 -0.29 3.84 -4.18
N ALA A 148 0.67 4.46 -4.88
CA ALA A 148 1.78 5.21 -4.27
C ALA A 148 1.28 6.41 -3.47
N TYR A 149 0.41 7.24 -4.06
CA TYR A 149 -0.22 8.39 -3.39
C TYR A 149 -0.95 7.97 -2.10
N MET A 150 -1.80 6.93 -2.19
CA MET A 150 -2.52 6.41 -1.04
C MET A 150 -1.56 5.94 0.07
N SER A 151 -0.53 5.20 -0.31
CA SER A 151 0.46 4.66 0.63
C SER A 151 1.19 5.76 1.37
N ALA A 152 1.62 6.82 0.68
CA ALA A 152 2.29 7.94 1.29
C ALA A 152 1.39 8.68 2.30
N ARG A 153 0.11 8.88 1.96
CA ARG A 153 -0.87 9.49 2.87
C ARG A 153 -1.18 8.60 4.08
N ILE A 154 -1.27 7.29 3.88
CA ILE A 154 -1.44 6.33 4.98
C ILE A 154 -0.22 6.38 5.91
N ALA A 155 0.99 6.31 5.35
CA ALA A 155 2.23 6.41 6.11
C ALA A 155 2.31 7.70 6.92
N ALA A 156 1.93 8.84 6.34
CA ALA A 156 1.90 10.11 7.05
C ALA A 156 0.93 10.10 8.24
N ASN A 157 -0.24 9.47 8.10
CA ASN A 157 -1.18 9.33 9.21
C ASN A 157 -0.63 8.42 10.32
N ILE A 158 0.03 7.31 9.96
CA ILE A 158 0.70 6.44 10.93
C ILE A 158 1.81 7.21 11.66
N ALA A 159 2.67 7.95 10.93
CA ALA A 159 3.78 8.71 11.48
C ALA A 159 3.35 9.72 12.55
N VAL A 160 2.20 10.36 12.36
CA VAL A 160 1.69 11.33 13.35
C VAL A 160 0.89 10.69 14.48
N GLY A 161 0.66 9.37 14.45
CA GLY A 161 -0.08 8.62 15.45
C GLY A 161 -1.61 8.71 15.31
N ARG A 162 -2.12 8.97 14.11
CA ARG A 162 -3.56 8.94 13.84
C ARG A 162 -4.03 7.50 13.67
N GLU A 163 -5.27 7.26 14.07
CA GLU A 163 -5.94 6.00 13.77
C GLU A 163 -6.13 5.86 12.25
N VAL A 164 -5.58 4.79 11.69
CA VAL A 164 -5.74 4.45 10.28
C VAL A 164 -6.74 3.31 10.19
N LYS A 165 -7.57 3.31 9.14
CA LYS A 165 -8.44 2.15 8.90
C LYS A 165 -7.58 1.01 8.36
N HIS A 166 -7.57 -0.12 9.07
CA HIS A 166 -6.74 -1.27 8.71
C HIS A 166 -7.28 -2.02 7.47
N PHE A 167 -8.61 -2.01 7.30
CA PHE A 167 -9.31 -2.72 6.22
C PHE A 167 -10.47 -1.91 5.61
N PRO A 168 -10.76 -2.14 4.32
CA PRO A 168 -9.94 -1.81 3.16
C PRO A 168 -10.09 -0.33 2.74
N ARG A 169 -9.06 0.25 2.11
CA ARG A 169 -9.14 1.56 1.43
C ARG A 169 -8.92 1.38 -0.06
N PHE A 170 -9.74 2.01 -0.90
CA PHE A 170 -9.59 1.94 -2.36
C PHE A 170 -10.12 3.21 -3.03
N TYR A 171 -9.52 3.59 -4.15
CA TYR A 171 -9.84 4.79 -4.92
C TYR A 171 -9.79 4.49 -6.40
N GLN A 172 -10.74 5.04 -7.16
CA GLN A 172 -10.66 5.05 -8.62
C GLN A 172 -9.60 6.07 -9.07
N CYS A 173 -8.87 5.81 -10.16
CA CYS A 173 -7.80 6.71 -10.62
C CYS A 173 -8.28 8.16 -10.87
N LYS A 174 -9.53 8.32 -11.30
CA LYS A 174 -10.16 9.62 -11.57
C LYS A 174 -10.36 10.50 -10.32
N ASN A 175 -10.15 9.95 -9.12
CA ASN A 175 -10.32 10.67 -7.86
C ASN A 175 -9.04 11.43 -7.43
N LEU A 176 -7.97 11.38 -8.24
CA LEU A 176 -6.71 12.09 -7.98
C LEU A 176 -6.45 13.27 -8.93
N GLU A 177 -7.32 13.46 -9.94
CA GLU A 177 -7.38 14.68 -10.76
C GLU A 177 -8.17 15.78 -10.02
#